data_AF-A0A7K1K7S8-F1
#
_entry.id   AF-A0A7K1K7S8-F1
#
_cell.length_a   1.000
_cell.length_b   1.000
_cell.length_c   1.000
_cell.angle_alpha   90.00
_cell.angle_beta   90.00
_cell.angle_gamma   90.00
#
_symmetry.space_group_name_H-M   'P 1'
#
loop_
_entity.id
_entity.type
_entity.pdbx_description
1 polymer ?
#
loop_
_entity_poly.entity_id
_entity_poly.type
_entity_poly.pdbx_seq_one_letter_code
_entity_poly.pdbx_strand_id
1 'polypeptide(L)'
;MTNSWARWLASNDSARYQLSRKQGWNAFVSSGPRDDFEVLTRQQMGALPADHLEDYNEARMVWNANLPTVKTAQLAAAYGVIDQVMASGRRDGDRLRGSVVIDAEPGLGKTTIATRYARDFHRTVYRRDGPKTPDGHQRLPVAIVPLSAGITLKGLNQQILRFYGHPAVDRASTSKLGALAVDCVTSCQTRLIIIDDLHFIDFRHRHGTEVSNHLKGLANEMAVTFIYVGVKLQEKRFFDEGLIGEQAVYAQTSRRTTRCEVAPFAIKSEAGFRGWVGLLRALESHIKLVDAHPGMLVDHAQELHRRTQGRIASLTNLIDRVCYLAIASGTETINSELIAATTIDNAAQVSSATA
;
A
#
# COMPACT_ATOMS: atom_id res chain seq x y z
N MET A 1 -39.09 -9.60 7.55
CA MET A 1 -38.00 -8.98 8.34
C MET A 1 -37.20 -8.08 7.40
N THR A 2 -36.73 -6.91 7.82
CA THR A 2 -35.87 -6.08 6.94
C THR A 2 -34.50 -6.74 6.78
N ASN A 3 -34.08 -7.03 5.55
CA ASN A 3 -32.77 -7.60 5.26
C ASN A 3 -31.66 -6.61 5.69
N SER A 4 -31.00 -6.91 6.80
CA SER A 4 -29.91 -6.09 7.35
C SER A 4 -28.64 -6.20 6.51
N TRP A 5 -28.39 -7.35 5.89
CA TRP A 5 -27.17 -7.60 5.13
C TRP A 5 -27.20 -6.92 3.77
N ALA A 6 -28.35 -6.88 3.08
CA ALA A 6 -28.53 -6.06 1.89
C ALA A 6 -28.20 -4.58 2.16
N ARG A 7 -28.66 -4.04 3.31
CA ARG A 7 -28.33 -2.67 3.73
C ARG A 7 -26.85 -2.50 4.07
N TRP A 8 -26.27 -3.49 4.76
CA TRP A 8 -24.85 -3.48 5.08
C TRP A 8 -23.99 -3.49 3.82
N LEU A 9 -24.31 -4.33 2.83
CA LEU A 9 -23.64 -4.39 1.53
C LEU A 9 -23.71 -3.05 0.79
N ALA A 10 -24.87 -2.40 0.79
CA ALA A 10 -25.03 -1.09 0.15
C ALA A 10 -24.12 0.01 0.73
N SER A 11 -23.75 -0.06 2.02
CA SER A 11 -22.85 0.91 2.67
C SER A 11 -21.40 0.42 2.78
N ASN A 12 -21.15 -0.88 2.71
CA ASN A 12 -19.86 -1.51 2.95
C ASN A 12 -19.34 -2.33 1.75
N ASP A 13 -19.77 -2.03 0.54
CA ASP A 13 -19.17 -2.61 -0.67
C ASP A 13 -17.68 -2.17 -0.85
N SER A 14 -17.00 -2.75 -1.82
CA SER A 14 -15.61 -2.49 -2.19
C SER A 14 -15.42 -1.05 -2.69
N ALA A 15 -14.96 -0.17 -1.80
CA ALA A 15 -14.63 1.20 -2.14
C ALA A 15 -13.44 1.29 -3.11
N ARG A 16 -13.68 1.81 -4.31
CA ARG A 16 -12.66 1.99 -5.35
C ARG A 16 -11.99 3.37 -5.22
N TYR A 17 -10.90 3.45 -4.47
CA TYR A 17 -10.14 4.69 -4.33
C TYR A 17 -9.11 4.84 -5.45
N GLN A 18 -9.22 5.89 -6.27
CA GLN A 18 -8.14 6.28 -7.18
C GLN A 18 -7.12 7.14 -6.43
N LEU A 19 -6.15 6.49 -5.78
CA LEU A 19 -5.16 7.17 -4.91
C LEU A 19 -4.30 8.20 -5.65
N SER A 20 -4.14 8.06 -6.97
CA SER A 20 -3.45 9.02 -7.84
C SER A 20 -4.23 10.30 -8.12
N ARG A 21 -5.39 10.50 -7.49
CA ARG A 21 -6.23 11.72 -7.58
C ARG A 21 -6.56 12.21 -6.18
N LYS A 22 -6.56 13.53 -5.97
CA LYS A 22 -6.86 14.12 -4.66
C LYS A 22 -8.21 13.70 -4.09
N GLN A 23 -9.23 13.48 -4.92
CA GLN A 23 -10.55 13.01 -4.48
C GLN A 23 -10.48 11.58 -3.92
N GLY A 24 -9.84 10.67 -4.66
CA GLY A 24 -9.66 9.28 -4.23
C GLY A 24 -8.77 9.17 -3.00
N TRP A 25 -7.69 9.96 -2.95
CA TRP A 25 -6.83 10.06 -1.77
C TRP A 25 -7.59 10.59 -0.54
N ASN A 26 -8.34 11.69 -0.67
CA ASN A 26 -9.07 12.27 0.44
C ASN A 26 -10.18 11.33 0.95
N ALA A 27 -10.85 10.60 0.05
CA ALA A 27 -11.82 9.57 0.41
C ALA A 27 -11.15 8.40 1.17
N PHE A 28 -9.98 7.93 0.71
CA PHE A 28 -9.20 6.92 1.42
C PHE A 28 -8.72 7.41 2.79
N VAL A 29 -8.27 8.66 2.92
CA VAL A 29 -7.86 9.23 4.21
C VAL A 29 -9.04 9.36 5.15
N SER A 30 -10.23 9.70 4.65
CA SER A 30 -11.41 9.95 5.49
C SER A 30 -12.19 8.68 5.85
N SER A 31 -11.94 7.56 5.17
CA SER A 31 -12.71 6.34 5.40
C SER A 31 -12.51 5.75 6.81
N GLY A 32 -13.60 5.27 7.41
CA GLY A 32 -13.57 4.51 8.66
C GLY A 32 -13.13 3.06 8.45
N PRO A 33 -12.98 2.27 9.54
CA PRO A 33 -13.13 0.82 9.42
C PRO A 33 -14.53 0.49 8.86
N ARG A 34 -14.67 -0.69 8.24
CA ARG A 34 -15.98 -1.21 7.86
C ARG A 34 -16.81 -1.46 9.11
N ASP A 35 -18.13 -1.29 9.00
CA ASP A 35 -19.04 -1.58 10.11
C ASP A 35 -19.02 -3.07 10.40
N ASP A 36 -18.74 -3.45 11.64
CA ASP A 36 -18.76 -4.85 12.04
C ASP A 36 -20.19 -5.40 12.12
N PHE A 37 -20.35 -6.71 11.97
CA PHE A 37 -21.63 -7.41 12.13
C PHE A 37 -21.43 -8.80 12.74
N GLU A 38 -22.39 -9.28 13.51
CA GLU A 38 -22.27 -10.54 14.23
C GLU A 38 -22.24 -11.76 13.29
N VAL A 39 -21.47 -12.77 13.69
CA VAL A 39 -21.49 -14.08 13.03
C VAL A 39 -22.68 -14.87 13.60
N LEU A 40 -23.62 -15.22 12.73
CA LEU A 40 -24.77 -16.04 13.08
C LEU A 40 -24.36 -17.50 13.36
N THR A 41 -25.08 -18.15 14.26
CA THR A 41 -24.99 -19.59 14.47
C THR A 41 -25.62 -20.36 13.31
N ARG A 42 -25.28 -21.64 13.15
CA ARG A 42 -25.89 -22.53 12.14
C ARG A 42 -27.42 -22.57 12.26
N GLN A 43 -27.96 -22.55 13.48
CA GLN A 43 -29.41 -22.52 13.72
C GLN A 43 -30.04 -21.21 13.22
N GLN A 44 -29.40 -20.08 13.51
CA GLN A 44 -29.88 -18.77 13.05
C GLN A 44 -29.85 -18.67 11.52
N MET A 45 -28.78 -19.15 10.88
CA MET A 45 -28.70 -19.21 9.42
C MET A 45 -29.78 -20.10 8.81
N GLY A 46 -30.05 -21.27 9.39
CA GLY A 46 -31.10 -22.17 8.93
C GLY A 46 -32.52 -21.61 9.11
N ALA A 47 -32.70 -20.60 9.96
CA ALA A 47 -33.96 -19.90 10.15
C ALA A 47 -34.13 -18.70 9.21
N LEU A 48 -33.11 -18.33 8.42
CA LEU A 48 -33.21 -17.21 7.49
C LEU A 48 -33.98 -17.58 6.22
N PRO A 49 -34.78 -16.65 5.67
CA PRO A 49 -35.19 -16.70 4.27
C PRO A 49 -33.99 -16.85 3.33
N ALA A 50 -34.18 -17.49 2.17
CA ALA A 50 -33.10 -17.81 1.25
C ALA A 50 -32.34 -16.58 0.74
N ASP A 51 -33.06 -15.51 0.41
CA ASP A 51 -32.51 -14.21 -0.03
C ASP A 51 -31.69 -13.53 1.10
N HIS A 52 -32.17 -13.62 2.34
CA HIS A 52 -31.43 -13.12 3.51
C HIS A 52 -30.14 -13.91 3.76
N LEU A 53 -30.16 -15.23 3.57
CA LEU A 53 -28.97 -16.08 3.72
C LEU A 53 -27.94 -15.78 2.62
N GLU A 54 -28.39 -15.56 1.38
CA GLU A 54 -27.54 -15.15 0.27
C GLU A 54 -26.82 -13.83 0.57
N ASP A 55 -27.56 -12.79 0.97
CA ASP A 55 -26.96 -11.49 1.31
C ASP A 55 -26.05 -11.57 2.54
N TYR A 56 -26.37 -12.42 3.53
CA TYR A 56 -25.48 -12.66 4.67
C TYR A 56 -24.17 -13.32 4.23
N ASN A 57 -24.22 -14.30 3.33
CA ASN A 57 -23.03 -14.96 2.80
C ASN A 57 -22.18 -13.98 1.99
N GLU A 58 -22.79 -13.16 1.14
CA GLU A 58 -22.09 -12.12 0.39
C GLU A 58 -21.45 -11.09 1.33
N ALA A 59 -22.14 -10.66 2.38
CA ALA A 59 -21.59 -9.75 3.38
C ALA A 59 -20.33 -10.33 4.07
N ARG A 60 -20.34 -11.63 4.38
CA ARG A 60 -19.16 -12.34 4.94
C ARG A 60 -18.03 -12.47 3.92
N MET A 61 -18.34 -12.71 2.65
CA MET A 61 -17.33 -12.74 1.58
C MET A 61 -16.67 -11.36 1.43
N VAL A 62 -17.45 -10.29 1.32
CA VAL A 62 -16.95 -8.92 1.27
C VAL A 62 -16.10 -8.59 2.50
N TRP A 63 -16.55 -8.98 3.70
CA TRP A 63 -15.81 -8.77 4.94
C TRP A 63 -14.45 -9.51 4.94
N ASN A 64 -14.45 -10.80 4.64
CA ASN A 64 -13.26 -11.66 4.65
C ASN A 64 -12.26 -11.28 3.56
N ALA A 65 -12.73 -10.79 2.40
CA ALA A 65 -11.88 -10.27 1.33
C ALA A 65 -11.15 -8.97 1.69
N ASN A 66 -11.66 -8.22 2.66
CA ASN A 66 -11.14 -6.92 3.07
C ASN A 66 -10.35 -7.00 4.39
N LEU A 67 -9.36 -7.91 4.45
CA LEU A 67 -8.50 -8.10 5.62
C LEU A 67 -7.84 -6.79 6.07
N PRO A 68 -7.78 -6.53 7.39
CA PRO A 68 -7.22 -5.31 7.93
C PRO A 68 -5.70 -5.31 7.75
N THR A 69 -5.12 -4.11 7.66
CA THR A 69 -3.66 -3.99 7.73
C THR A 69 -3.21 -4.25 9.16
N VAL A 70 -2.48 -5.35 9.36
CA VAL A 70 -1.92 -5.74 10.65
C VAL A 70 -0.64 -4.95 10.94
N LYS A 71 -0.46 -4.51 12.19
CA LYS A 71 0.79 -3.89 12.66
C LYS A 71 1.86 -4.96 12.86
N THR A 72 2.56 -5.29 11.79
CA THR A 72 3.66 -6.26 11.80
C THR A 72 4.98 -5.62 12.23
N ALA A 73 5.95 -6.42 12.65
CA ALA A 73 7.30 -5.93 12.97
C ALA A 73 7.95 -5.25 11.75
N GLN A 74 7.73 -5.77 10.55
CA GLN A 74 8.21 -5.19 9.30
C GLN A 74 7.57 -3.82 9.03
N LEU A 75 6.25 -3.68 9.26
CA LEU A 75 5.57 -2.40 9.13
C LEU A 75 6.10 -1.38 10.14
N ALA A 76 6.29 -1.79 11.40
CA ALA A 76 6.83 -0.93 12.45
C ALA A 76 8.27 -0.48 12.16
N ALA A 77 9.13 -1.40 11.69
CA ALA A 77 10.49 -1.07 11.28
C ALA A 77 10.50 -0.08 10.10
N ALA A 78 9.66 -0.30 9.09
CA ALA A 78 9.51 0.60 7.96
C ALA A 78 9.05 2.00 8.40
N TYR A 79 8.07 2.08 9.29
CA TYR A 79 7.59 3.34 9.85
C TYR A 79 8.70 4.07 10.60
N GLY A 80 9.48 3.36 11.41
CA GLY A 80 10.62 3.94 12.13
C GLY A 80 11.66 4.57 11.19
N VAL A 81 11.97 3.92 10.07
CA VAL A 81 12.87 4.49 9.04
C VAL A 81 12.25 5.73 8.41
N ILE A 82 10.97 5.68 8.03
CA ILE A 82 10.29 6.81 7.41
C ILE A 82 10.21 8.00 8.39
N ASP A 83 9.88 7.75 9.66
CA ASP A 83 9.81 8.77 10.70
C ASP A 83 11.15 9.46 10.94
N GLN A 84 12.28 8.72 10.93
CA GLN A 84 13.61 9.30 11.04
C GLN A 84 13.91 10.25 9.88
N VAL A 85 13.55 9.87 8.65
CA VAL A 85 13.72 10.74 7.48
C VAL A 85 12.77 11.94 7.53
N MET A 86 11.51 11.74 7.90
CA MET A 86 10.53 12.82 8.05
C MET A 86 10.91 13.80 9.16
N ALA A 87 11.56 13.34 10.23
CA ALA A 87 12.09 14.21 11.29
C ALA A 87 13.15 15.18 10.77
N SER A 88 13.96 14.77 9.78
CA SER A 88 14.90 15.68 9.10
C SER A 88 14.19 16.81 8.34
N GLY A 89 12.93 16.60 7.93
CA GLY A 89 12.08 17.59 7.28
C GLY A 89 11.54 18.69 8.20
N ARG A 90 11.84 18.66 9.51
CA ARG A 90 11.55 19.77 10.45
C ARG A 90 12.53 20.94 10.33
N ARG A 91 13.60 20.78 9.56
CA ARG A 91 14.53 21.86 9.24
C ARG A 91 13.83 22.91 8.36
N ASP A 92 14.29 24.16 8.47
CA ASP A 92 13.82 25.25 7.61
C ASP A 92 14.03 24.94 6.12
N GLY A 93 13.22 25.59 5.27
CA GLY A 93 13.07 25.25 3.85
C GLY A 93 14.31 25.47 2.99
N ASP A 94 15.35 26.12 3.52
CA ASP A 94 16.67 26.26 2.90
C ASP A 94 17.52 24.98 2.98
N ARG A 95 17.08 23.99 3.79
CA ARG A 95 17.81 22.73 3.98
C ARG A 95 17.17 21.58 3.21
N LEU A 96 18.00 20.92 2.41
CA LEU A 96 17.64 19.74 1.61
C LEU A 96 17.10 18.61 2.51
N ARG A 97 15.98 18.01 2.08
CA ARG A 97 15.30 16.91 2.80
C ARG A 97 15.81 15.55 2.32
N GLY A 98 15.88 14.59 3.24
CA GLY A 98 16.19 13.19 2.89
C GLY A 98 15.03 12.53 2.15
N SER A 99 15.32 11.41 1.47
CA SER A 99 14.33 10.57 0.79
C SER A 99 14.35 9.14 1.36
N VAL A 100 13.22 8.44 1.24
CA VAL A 100 13.11 7.02 1.59
C VAL A 100 12.97 6.21 0.31
N VAL A 101 13.61 5.06 0.24
CA VAL A 101 13.32 4.05 -0.79
C VAL A 101 12.81 2.77 -0.13
N ILE A 102 11.59 2.37 -0.47
CA ILE A 102 11.03 1.06 -0.12
C ILE A 102 11.32 0.12 -1.30
N ASP A 103 12.42 -0.63 -1.19
CA ASP A 103 12.84 -1.63 -2.18
C ASP A 103 12.56 -3.02 -1.63
N ALA A 104 11.57 -3.68 -2.21
CA ALA A 104 11.10 -4.99 -1.76
C ALA A 104 10.60 -5.82 -2.94
N GLU A 105 10.71 -7.14 -2.82
CA GLU A 105 10.17 -8.06 -3.82
C GLU A 105 8.64 -7.91 -3.99
N PRO A 106 8.07 -8.36 -5.13
CA PRO A 106 6.63 -8.38 -5.32
C PRO A 106 5.92 -9.15 -4.20
N GLY A 107 4.74 -8.67 -3.82
CA GLY A 107 3.90 -9.32 -2.81
C GLY A 107 4.26 -9.03 -1.34
N LEU A 108 5.23 -8.14 -1.07
CA LEU A 108 5.64 -7.77 0.30
C LEU A 108 4.96 -6.52 0.87
N GLY A 109 3.91 -6.01 0.22
CA GLY A 109 3.10 -4.92 0.77
C GLY A 109 3.75 -3.53 0.75
N LYS A 110 4.77 -3.29 -0.09
CA LYS A 110 5.49 -2.01 -0.19
C LYS A 110 4.59 -0.79 -0.41
N THR A 111 3.63 -0.88 -1.35
CA THR A 111 2.63 0.17 -1.59
C THR A 111 1.71 0.34 -0.38
N THR A 112 1.31 -0.75 0.28
CA THR A 112 0.51 -0.71 1.51
C THR A 112 1.25 0.01 2.63
N ILE A 113 2.55 -0.26 2.82
CA ILE A 113 3.38 0.42 3.82
C ILE A 113 3.40 1.93 3.55
N ALA A 114 3.74 2.34 2.32
CA ALA A 114 3.83 3.75 1.93
C ALA A 114 2.48 4.48 2.07
N THR A 115 1.42 3.91 1.51
CA THR A 115 0.07 4.51 1.52
C THR A 115 -0.52 4.62 2.92
N ARG A 116 -0.28 3.63 3.79
CA ARG A 116 -0.75 3.66 5.18
C ARG A 116 0.02 4.69 5.99
N TYR A 117 1.35 4.76 5.85
CA TYR A 117 2.15 5.78 6.53
C TYR A 117 1.67 7.18 6.13
N ALA A 118 1.51 7.40 4.82
CA ALA A 118 1.01 8.65 4.29
C ALA A 118 -0.39 9.00 4.78
N ARG A 119 -1.28 8.01 4.95
CA ARG A 119 -2.63 8.22 5.49
C ARG A 119 -2.56 8.76 6.92
N ASP A 120 -1.76 8.13 7.77
CA ASP A 120 -1.60 8.51 9.17
C ASP A 120 -0.92 9.88 9.31
N PHE A 121 0.06 10.15 8.45
CA PHE A 121 0.70 11.47 8.33
C PHE A 121 -0.31 12.55 7.92
N HIS A 122 -1.12 12.30 6.89
CA HIS A 122 -2.14 13.24 6.40
C HIS A 122 -3.16 13.55 7.50
N ARG A 123 -3.69 12.52 8.18
CA ARG A 123 -4.62 12.68 9.31
C ARG A 123 -4.00 13.51 10.44
N THR A 124 -2.74 13.27 10.75
CA THR A 124 -2.01 14.02 11.77
C THR A 124 -1.90 15.50 11.41
N VAL A 125 -1.61 15.83 10.15
CA VAL A 125 -1.54 17.21 9.67
C VAL A 125 -2.92 17.86 9.65
N TYR A 126 -3.96 17.17 9.16
CA TYR A 126 -5.33 17.70 9.19
C TYR A 126 -5.82 18.02 10.59
N ARG A 127 -5.53 17.15 11.57
CA ARG A 127 -5.90 17.39 12.97
C ARG A 127 -5.24 18.65 13.53
N ARG A 128 -4.00 18.95 13.14
CA ARG A 128 -3.22 20.08 13.67
C ARG A 128 -3.50 21.38 12.92
N ASP A 129 -3.54 21.31 11.59
CA ASP A 129 -3.45 22.47 10.70
C ASP A 129 -4.76 22.71 9.91
N GLY A 130 -5.77 21.85 10.09
CA GLY A 130 -7.05 21.90 9.38
C GLY A 130 -6.97 21.49 7.90
N PRO A 131 -8.13 21.36 7.21
CA PRO A 131 -8.20 20.88 5.82
C PRO A 131 -7.93 21.97 4.77
N LYS A 132 -7.78 23.24 5.17
CA LYS A 132 -7.50 24.36 4.27
C LYS A 132 -6.17 25.03 4.61
N THR A 133 -5.50 25.57 3.60
CA THR A 133 -4.33 26.44 3.78
C THR A 133 -4.76 27.87 4.11
N PRO A 134 -3.86 28.73 4.62
CA PRO A 134 -4.19 30.13 4.89
C PRO A 134 -4.76 30.88 3.68
N ASP A 135 -4.28 30.56 2.48
CA ASP A 135 -4.73 31.15 1.21
C ASP A 135 -6.02 30.51 0.67
N GLY A 136 -6.67 29.65 1.46
CA GLY A 136 -7.97 29.05 1.14
C GLY A 136 -7.92 27.82 0.23
N HIS A 137 -6.74 27.36 -0.18
CA HIS A 137 -6.60 26.12 -0.94
C HIS A 137 -6.92 24.90 -0.09
N GLN A 138 -7.32 23.80 -0.74
CA GLN A 138 -7.37 22.50 -0.08
C GLN A 138 -5.96 22.11 0.36
N ARG A 139 -5.78 21.83 1.64
CA ARG A 139 -4.52 21.29 2.16
C ARG A 139 -4.38 19.84 1.70
N LEU A 140 -3.26 19.50 1.07
CA LEU A 140 -2.95 18.13 0.65
C LEU A 140 -1.55 17.77 1.13
N PRO A 141 -1.38 17.33 2.39
CA PRO A 141 -0.07 17.02 2.97
C PRO A 141 0.69 15.92 2.23
N VAL A 142 -0.03 15.06 1.50
CA VAL A 142 0.51 13.93 0.74
C VAL A 142 0.05 14.02 -0.71
N ALA A 143 0.96 13.69 -1.64
CA ALA A 143 0.62 13.30 -3.01
C ALA A 143 1.12 11.89 -3.36
N ILE A 144 0.34 11.13 -4.13
CA ILE A 144 0.73 9.80 -4.64
C ILE A 144 0.77 9.83 -6.16
N VAL A 145 1.90 9.41 -6.71
CA VAL A 145 2.21 9.48 -8.14
C VAL A 145 2.71 8.10 -8.58
N PRO A 146 1.81 7.20 -9.01
CA PRO A 146 2.23 5.93 -9.59
C PRO A 146 2.81 6.17 -10.97
N LEU A 147 3.93 5.51 -11.27
CA LEU A 147 4.58 5.55 -12.57
C LEU A 147 4.07 4.42 -13.47
N SER A 148 4.16 4.64 -14.78
CA SER A 148 3.85 3.63 -15.79
C SER A 148 5.08 3.39 -16.68
N ALA A 149 5.12 2.22 -17.34
CA ALA A 149 6.16 1.93 -18.32
C ALA A 149 6.24 3.03 -19.39
N GLY A 150 7.45 3.43 -19.74
CA GLY A 150 7.70 4.44 -20.78
C GLY A 150 7.28 5.88 -20.40
N ILE A 151 7.06 6.18 -19.12
CA ILE A 151 6.74 7.56 -18.71
C ILE A 151 7.86 8.52 -19.11
N THR A 152 7.49 9.64 -19.71
CA THR A 152 8.40 10.73 -20.09
C THR A 152 8.44 11.79 -18.99
N LEU A 153 9.40 12.71 -19.09
CA LEU A 153 9.45 13.92 -18.25
C LEU A 153 8.11 14.68 -18.23
N LYS A 154 7.51 14.86 -19.41
CA LYS A 154 6.19 15.48 -19.57
C LYS A 154 5.12 14.65 -18.86
N GLY A 155 5.12 13.33 -19.07
CA GLY A 155 4.19 12.40 -18.44
C GLY A 155 4.24 12.43 -16.91
N LEU A 156 5.44 12.52 -16.33
CA LEU A 156 5.64 12.65 -14.87
C LEU A 156 4.98 13.93 -14.33
N ASN A 157 5.26 15.08 -14.93
CA ASN A 157 4.64 16.34 -14.49
C ASN A 157 3.12 16.33 -14.69
N GLN A 158 2.64 15.73 -15.78
CA GLN A 158 1.21 15.51 -15.98
C GLN A 158 0.61 14.65 -14.87
N GLN A 159 1.28 13.59 -14.45
CA GLN A 159 0.80 12.71 -13.39
C GLN A 159 0.74 13.42 -12.03
N ILE A 160 1.74 14.23 -11.71
CA ILE A 160 1.73 15.09 -10.51
C ILE A 160 0.53 16.05 -10.57
N LEU A 161 0.34 16.77 -11.68
CA LEU A 161 -0.78 17.70 -11.82
C LEU A 161 -2.15 17.01 -11.86
N ARG A 162 -2.21 15.77 -12.38
CA ARG A 162 -3.41 14.92 -12.34
C ARG A 162 -3.81 14.60 -10.91
N PHE A 163 -2.85 14.40 -10.00
CA PHE A 163 -3.13 14.24 -8.58
C PHE A 163 -3.87 15.46 -8.02
N TYR A 164 -3.35 16.66 -8.24
CA TYR A 164 -3.96 17.91 -7.76
C TYR A 164 -5.25 18.30 -8.50
N GLY A 165 -5.57 17.63 -9.61
CA GLY A 165 -6.73 17.94 -10.45
C GLY A 165 -6.59 19.26 -11.19
N HIS A 166 -5.36 19.64 -11.57
CA HIS A 166 -5.10 20.91 -12.25
C HIS A 166 -5.66 20.88 -13.70
N PRO A 167 -6.36 21.93 -14.19
CA PRO A 167 -7.01 21.90 -15.50
C PRO A 167 -6.03 21.96 -16.68
N ALA A 168 -4.81 22.46 -16.48
CA ALA A 168 -3.83 22.65 -17.56
C ALA A 168 -3.01 21.39 -17.93
N VAL A 169 -3.32 20.22 -17.36
CA VAL A 169 -2.56 18.96 -17.53
C VAL A 169 -2.26 18.65 -19.01
N ASP A 170 -3.25 18.77 -19.89
CA ASP A 170 -3.10 18.35 -21.28
C ASP A 170 -2.68 19.48 -22.24
N ARG A 171 -2.65 20.74 -21.76
CA ARG A 171 -2.49 21.94 -22.62
C ARG A 171 -1.14 22.63 -22.47
N ALA A 172 -0.36 22.33 -21.43
CA ALA A 172 0.89 23.03 -21.14
C ALA A 172 2.14 22.32 -21.70
N SER A 173 3.18 23.11 -21.97
CA SER A 173 4.53 22.61 -22.29
C SER A 173 5.19 21.98 -21.06
N THR A 174 6.22 21.17 -21.26
CA THR A 174 6.90 20.45 -20.16
C THR A 174 7.44 21.37 -19.06
N SER A 175 8.09 22.49 -19.42
CA SER A 175 8.61 23.46 -18.45
C SER A 175 7.49 24.12 -17.65
N LYS A 176 6.40 24.49 -18.32
CA LYS A 176 5.21 25.06 -17.67
C LYS A 176 4.52 24.05 -16.76
N LEU A 177 4.49 22.76 -17.13
CA LEU A 177 3.95 21.70 -16.28
C LEU A 177 4.76 21.52 -14.99
N GLY A 178 6.10 21.64 -15.07
CA GLY A 178 6.99 21.59 -13.90
C GLY A 178 6.71 22.73 -12.91
N ALA A 179 6.69 23.97 -13.39
CA ALA A 179 6.38 25.14 -12.57
C ALA A 179 4.99 25.02 -11.91
N LEU A 180 3.96 24.62 -12.67
CA LEU A 180 2.62 24.39 -12.13
C LEU A 180 2.59 23.28 -11.07
N ALA A 181 3.44 22.25 -11.18
CA ALA A 181 3.51 21.19 -10.19
C ALA A 181 4.09 21.71 -8.86
N VAL A 182 5.12 22.56 -8.93
CA VAL A 182 5.70 23.26 -7.78
C VAL A 182 4.68 24.19 -7.14
N ASP A 183 3.93 24.96 -7.94
CA ASP A 183 2.86 25.83 -7.47
C ASP A 183 1.76 25.04 -6.73
N CYS A 184 1.33 23.90 -7.28
CA CYS A 184 0.36 23.01 -6.65
C CYS A 184 0.87 22.49 -5.29
N VAL A 185 2.10 21.97 -5.27
CA VAL A 185 2.75 21.44 -4.05
C VAL A 185 2.84 22.51 -2.96
N THR A 186 3.20 23.74 -3.34
CA THR A 186 3.36 24.87 -2.43
C THR A 186 2.01 25.35 -1.92
N SER A 187 1.06 25.62 -2.83
CA SER A 187 -0.27 26.15 -2.52
C SER A 187 -1.10 25.19 -1.66
N CYS A 188 -0.95 23.88 -1.87
CA CYS A 188 -1.60 22.84 -1.08
C CYS A 188 -0.82 22.46 0.20
N GLN A 189 0.35 23.07 0.44
CA GLN A 189 1.25 22.78 1.56
C GLN A 189 1.55 21.28 1.71
N THR A 190 1.84 20.63 0.57
CA THR A 190 2.27 19.24 0.52
C THR A 190 3.63 19.09 1.18
N ARG A 191 3.81 18.01 1.95
CA ARG A 191 5.03 17.74 2.72
C ARG A 191 5.65 16.38 2.38
N LEU A 192 4.88 15.47 1.80
CA LEU A 192 5.28 14.13 1.44
C LEU A 192 4.77 13.78 0.03
N ILE A 193 5.64 13.26 -0.84
CA ILE A 193 5.27 12.74 -2.16
C ILE A 193 5.71 11.27 -2.25
N ILE A 194 4.79 10.39 -2.59
CA ILE A 194 5.06 8.97 -2.88
C ILE A 194 5.15 8.79 -4.39
N ILE A 195 6.29 8.32 -4.88
CA ILE A 195 6.49 7.86 -6.24
C ILE A 195 6.40 6.33 -6.22
N ASP A 196 5.29 5.78 -6.73
CA ASP A 196 5.06 4.34 -6.73
C ASP A 196 5.42 3.70 -8.07
N ASP A 197 5.65 2.39 -8.04
CA ASP A 197 6.01 1.58 -9.20
C ASP A 197 7.26 2.08 -9.96
N LEU A 198 8.27 2.56 -9.22
CA LEU A 198 9.52 3.06 -9.78
C LEU A 198 10.27 2.02 -10.63
N HIS A 199 9.98 0.73 -10.42
CA HIS A 199 10.51 -0.36 -11.21
C HIS A 199 10.05 -0.34 -12.69
N PHE A 200 9.06 0.46 -13.08
CA PHE A 200 8.74 0.68 -14.50
C PHE A 200 9.74 1.58 -15.22
N ILE A 201 10.62 2.26 -14.49
CA ILE A 201 11.67 3.11 -15.06
C ILE A 201 12.93 2.27 -15.27
N ASP A 202 13.43 2.27 -16.50
CA ASP A 202 14.76 1.75 -16.81
C ASP A 202 15.77 2.90 -16.83
N PHE A 203 16.49 3.05 -15.72
CA PHE A 203 17.50 4.09 -15.53
C PHE A 203 18.74 3.91 -16.41
N ARG A 204 18.89 2.77 -17.11
CA ARG A 204 19.98 2.57 -18.08
C ARG A 204 19.72 3.29 -19.40
N HIS A 205 18.48 3.68 -19.67
CA HIS A 205 18.09 4.37 -20.88
C HIS A 205 17.95 5.88 -20.63
N ARG A 206 18.23 6.68 -21.66
CA ARG A 206 18.19 8.15 -21.62
C ARG A 206 16.92 8.72 -20.96
N HIS A 207 15.76 8.19 -21.29
CA HIS A 207 14.48 8.64 -20.72
C HIS A 207 14.41 8.40 -19.21
N GLY A 208 14.95 7.29 -18.70
CA GLY A 208 15.01 6.98 -17.27
C GLY A 208 15.94 7.93 -16.51
N THR A 209 17.11 8.22 -17.08
CA THR A 209 18.05 9.21 -16.52
C THR A 209 17.45 10.63 -16.52
N GLU A 210 16.71 11.02 -17.56
CA GLU A 210 15.99 12.29 -17.61
C GLU A 210 14.92 12.39 -16.49
N VAL A 211 14.15 11.33 -16.25
CA VAL A 211 13.17 11.25 -15.16
C VAL A 211 13.84 11.30 -13.79
N SER A 212 14.94 10.57 -13.59
CA SER A 212 15.74 10.58 -12.36
C SER A 212 16.26 11.99 -12.05
N ASN A 213 16.90 12.64 -13.02
CA ASN A 213 17.41 14.00 -12.86
C ASN A 213 16.30 15.01 -12.55
N HIS A 214 15.13 14.86 -13.17
CA HIS A 214 13.98 15.70 -12.86
C HIS A 214 13.44 15.51 -11.45
N LEU A 215 13.30 14.27 -10.97
CA LEU A 215 12.91 13.98 -9.60
C LEU A 215 13.88 14.61 -8.58
N LYS A 216 15.19 14.59 -8.88
CA LYS A 216 16.21 15.29 -8.08
C LYS A 216 16.01 16.80 -8.10
N GLY A 217 15.72 17.36 -9.27
CA GLY A 217 15.40 18.79 -9.44
C GLY A 217 14.19 19.20 -8.60
N LEU A 218 13.08 18.46 -8.73
CA LEU A 218 11.87 18.69 -7.94
C LEU A 218 12.13 18.56 -6.44
N ALA A 219 12.97 17.61 -6.00
CA ALA A 219 13.32 17.47 -4.59
C ALA A 219 14.18 18.62 -4.02
N ASN A 220 14.94 19.30 -4.87
CA ASN A 220 15.69 20.49 -4.47
C ASN A 220 14.81 21.75 -4.45
N GLU A 221 13.86 21.84 -5.37
CA GLU A 221 12.96 23.00 -5.50
C GLU A 221 11.78 22.93 -4.52
N MET A 222 11.28 21.73 -4.23
CA MET A 222 10.17 21.49 -3.33
C MET A 222 10.67 21.17 -1.92
N ALA A 223 10.17 21.87 -0.91
CA ALA A 223 10.36 21.52 0.50
C ALA A 223 9.49 20.29 0.89
N VAL A 224 9.66 19.17 0.19
CA VAL A 224 8.91 17.92 0.39
C VAL A 224 9.86 16.74 0.59
N THR A 225 9.41 15.76 1.36
CA THR A 225 10.10 14.46 1.45
C THR A 225 9.55 13.53 0.38
N PHE A 226 10.42 12.79 -0.30
CA PHE A 226 10.04 11.78 -1.27
C PHE A 226 10.15 10.37 -0.68
N ILE A 227 9.13 9.54 -0.90
CA ILE A 227 9.18 8.09 -0.71
C ILE A 227 9.09 7.46 -2.10
N TYR A 228 10.12 6.70 -2.47
CA TYR A 228 10.17 5.94 -3.70
C TYR A 228 9.85 4.48 -3.42
N VAL A 229 8.93 3.88 -4.17
CA VAL A 229 8.50 2.50 -3.98
C VAL A 229 8.79 1.71 -5.25
N GLY A 230 9.45 0.55 -5.12
CA GLY A 230 9.82 -0.26 -6.26
C GLY A 230 10.33 -1.64 -5.90
N VAL A 231 10.77 -2.35 -6.95
CA VAL A 231 11.30 -3.72 -6.88
C VAL A 231 12.66 -3.73 -7.53
N LYS A 232 13.65 -4.30 -6.85
CA LYS A 232 15.03 -4.48 -7.35
C LYS A 232 15.65 -3.16 -7.80
N LEU A 233 15.47 -2.10 -7.00
CA LEU A 233 15.95 -0.76 -7.34
C LEU A 233 17.47 -0.66 -7.28
N GLN A 234 18.13 -1.48 -6.46
CA GLN A 234 19.58 -1.63 -6.48
C GLN A 234 20.10 -2.19 -7.81
N GLU A 235 19.53 -3.29 -8.29
CA GLU A 235 19.91 -3.90 -9.58
C GLU A 235 19.65 -2.94 -10.75
N LYS A 236 18.65 -2.07 -10.62
CA LYS A 236 18.30 -1.04 -11.61
C LYS A 236 19.14 0.24 -11.51
N ARG A 237 20.21 0.25 -10.72
CA ARG A 237 21.16 1.37 -10.59
C ARG A 237 20.54 2.69 -10.15
N PHE A 238 19.36 2.65 -9.52
CA PHE A 238 18.70 3.87 -8.99
C PHE A 238 19.61 4.63 -8.02
N PHE A 239 20.42 3.88 -7.24
CA PHE A 239 21.38 4.43 -6.28
C PHE A 239 22.76 4.76 -6.89
N ASP A 240 23.06 4.26 -8.09
CA ASP A 240 24.38 4.36 -8.72
C ASP A 240 24.55 5.58 -9.62
N GLU A 241 23.46 6.27 -9.97
CA GLU A 241 23.49 7.51 -10.75
C GLU A 241 24.06 8.67 -9.91
N GLY A 242 25.40 8.62 -9.78
CA GLY A 242 26.30 9.47 -9.02
C GLY A 242 27.69 8.84 -8.79
N LEU A 243 27.93 7.58 -9.18
CA LEU A 243 29.16 6.83 -8.88
C LEU A 243 30.04 6.50 -10.11
N ILE A 244 29.68 6.90 -11.33
CA ILE A 244 30.55 6.69 -12.52
C ILE A 244 30.73 8.01 -13.29
N GLY A 245 31.97 8.52 -13.29
CA GLY A 245 32.43 9.68 -14.07
C GLY A 245 32.68 10.95 -13.24
N GLU A 246 33.34 11.96 -13.84
CA GLU A 246 33.72 13.28 -13.27
C GLU A 246 32.55 14.09 -12.62
N GLN A 247 31.33 13.56 -12.65
CA GLN A 247 30.13 14.11 -12.02
C GLN A 247 29.96 13.68 -10.55
N ALA A 248 31.04 13.33 -9.84
CA ALA A 248 31.05 13.04 -8.40
C ALA A 248 30.49 14.20 -7.55
N VAL A 249 30.40 15.42 -8.11
CA VAL A 249 29.76 16.59 -7.48
C VAL A 249 28.23 16.41 -7.35
N TYR A 250 27.58 15.63 -8.22
CA TYR A 250 26.15 15.27 -8.16
C TYR A 250 25.84 14.04 -7.28
N ALA A 251 26.87 13.39 -6.72
CA ALA A 251 26.76 12.22 -5.83
C ALA A 251 26.15 12.54 -4.44
N GLN A 252 25.71 13.78 -4.19
CA GLN A 252 25.05 14.13 -2.94
C GLN A 252 23.68 13.47 -2.76
N THR A 253 22.99 13.07 -3.84
CA THR A 253 21.63 12.51 -3.76
C THR A 253 21.61 11.02 -3.40
N SER A 254 22.60 10.24 -3.88
CA SER A 254 22.75 8.82 -3.50
C SER A 254 23.07 8.64 -2.00
N ARG A 255 23.82 9.58 -1.40
CA ARG A 255 24.12 9.59 0.05
C ARG A 255 22.96 9.99 0.97
N ARG A 256 21.83 10.47 0.41
CA ARG A 256 20.68 11.04 1.16
C ARG A 256 19.44 10.14 1.18
N THR A 257 19.53 8.99 0.53
CA THR A 257 18.43 8.06 0.38
C THR A 257 18.55 6.96 1.42
N THR A 258 17.59 6.89 2.33
CA THR A 258 17.54 5.82 3.34
C THR A 258 16.72 4.66 2.79
N ARG A 259 17.35 3.49 2.65
CA ARG A 259 16.65 2.27 2.21
C ARG A 259 15.86 1.68 3.36
N CYS A 260 14.61 1.36 3.07
CA CYS A 260 13.71 0.58 3.88
C CYS A 260 13.52 -0.79 3.20
N GLU A 261 14.25 -1.80 3.66
CA GLU A 261 14.11 -3.16 3.18
C GLU A 261 12.89 -3.83 3.81
N VAL A 262 12.06 -4.48 2.99
CA VAL A 262 10.93 -5.28 3.46
C VAL A 262 11.17 -6.71 3.00
N ALA A 263 11.33 -7.62 3.96
CA ALA A 263 11.61 -9.02 3.70
C ALA A 263 10.36 -9.90 3.92
N PRO A 264 10.25 -11.06 3.25
CA PRO A 264 9.23 -12.07 3.56
C PRO A 264 9.28 -12.53 5.02
N PHE A 265 8.18 -13.04 5.53
CA PHE A 265 8.15 -13.66 6.86
C PHE A 265 8.96 -14.96 6.82
N ALA A 266 9.99 -15.06 7.67
CA ALA A 266 10.78 -16.27 7.84
C ALA A 266 10.23 -17.09 9.02
N ILE A 267 10.22 -18.41 8.92
CA ILE A 267 9.80 -19.32 10.00
C ILE A 267 10.94 -20.18 10.57
N LYS A 268 12.16 -20.02 10.05
CA LYS A 268 13.32 -20.83 10.46
C LYS A 268 13.89 -20.45 11.83
N SER A 269 13.75 -19.19 12.23
CA SER A 269 14.15 -18.72 13.55
C SER A 269 12.94 -18.64 14.47
N GLU A 270 13.17 -18.77 15.79
CA GLU A 270 12.10 -18.64 16.78
C GLU A 270 11.41 -17.27 16.70
N ALA A 271 12.18 -16.19 16.60
CA ALA A 271 11.64 -14.84 16.43
C ALA A 271 10.81 -14.70 15.15
N GLY A 272 11.27 -15.29 14.04
CA GLY A 272 10.54 -15.30 12.77
C GLY A 272 9.22 -16.07 12.86
N PHE A 273 9.26 -17.27 13.44
CA PHE A 273 8.07 -18.09 13.64
C PHE A 273 7.04 -17.42 14.56
N ARG A 274 7.49 -16.80 15.66
CA ARG A 274 6.63 -15.98 16.53
C ARG A 274 5.98 -14.82 15.77
N GLY A 275 6.75 -14.13 14.91
CA GLY A 275 6.23 -13.07 14.05
C GLY A 275 5.18 -13.56 13.05
N TRP A 276 5.41 -14.73 12.46
CA TRP A 276 4.47 -15.39 11.55
C TRP A 276 3.17 -15.79 12.26
N VAL A 277 3.27 -16.47 13.40
CA VAL A 277 2.09 -16.85 14.21
C VAL A 277 1.33 -15.61 14.69
N GLY A 278 2.04 -14.55 15.08
CA GLY A 278 1.42 -13.28 15.46
C GLY A 278 0.62 -12.64 14.34
N LEU A 279 1.13 -12.69 13.11
CA LEU A 279 0.39 -12.26 11.92
C LEU A 279 -0.87 -13.11 11.70
N LEU A 280 -0.73 -14.44 11.74
CA LEU A 280 -1.87 -15.35 11.53
C LEU A 280 -2.98 -15.13 12.56
N ARG A 281 -2.64 -14.99 13.85
CA ARG A 281 -3.63 -14.66 14.90
C ARG A 281 -4.35 -13.34 14.65
N ALA A 282 -3.61 -12.31 14.21
CA ALA A 282 -4.20 -11.02 13.91
C ALA A 282 -5.18 -11.10 12.73
N LEU A 283 -4.85 -11.87 11.69
CA LEU A 283 -5.75 -12.10 10.55
C LEU A 283 -6.94 -12.98 10.93
N GLU A 284 -6.73 -14.02 11.74
CA GLU A 284 -7.77 -14.93 12.24
C GLU A 284 -8.88 -14.18 12.98
N SER A 285 -8.52 -13.18 13.79
CA SER A 285 -9.49 -12.36 14.53
C SER A 285 -10.46 -11.57 13.64
N HIS A 286 -10.15 -11.40 12.35
CA HIS A 286 -11.01 -10.76 11.38
C HIS A 286 -11.93 -11.74 10.66
N ILE A 287 -11.66 -13.04 10.69
CA ILE A 287 -12.41 -14.00 9.85
C ILE A 287 -13.82 -14.22 10.39
N LYS A 288 -14.81 -14.07 9.52
CA LYS A 288 -16.22 -14.39 9.79
C LYS A 288 -16.62 -15.70 9.12
N LEU A 289 -16.34 -16.81 9.80
CA LEU A 289 -16.87 -18.14 9.50
C LEU A 289 -17.60 -18.66 10.75
N VAL A 290 -18.65 -19.46 10.55
CA VAL A 290 -19.54 -19.88 11.65
C VAL A 290 -18.81 -20.76 12.67
N ASP A 291 -17.94 -21.65 12.19
CA ASP A 291 -17.15 -22.56 13.01
C ASP A 291 -15.70 -22.07 13.13
N ALA A 292 -15.46 -20.76 12.98
CA ALA A 292 -14.16 -20.17 13.28
C ALA A 292 -13.83 -20.36 14.77
N HIS A 293 -12.61 -20.79 15.06
CA HIS A 293 -12.14 -21.00 16.42
C HIS A 293 -10.70 -20.50 16.60
N PRO A 294 -10.28 -20.17 17.84
CA PRO A 294 -8.91 -19.82 18.12
C PRO A 294 -7.95 -20.90 17.62
N GLY A 295 -6.90 -20.49 16.90
CA GLY A 295 -5.88 -21.38 16.37
C GLY A 295 -6.16 -21.93 14.98
N MET A 296 -7.35 -21.71 14.40
CA MET A 296 -7.73 -22.18 13.07
C MET A 296 -6.68 -21.88 11.97
N LEU A 297 -6.05 -20.71 11.98
CA LEU A 297 -4.93 -20.42 11.06
C LEU A 297 -3.58 -20.87 11.62
N VAL A 298 -3.37 -20.76 12.93
CA VAL A 298 -2.10 -21.05 13.60
C VAL A 298 -1.73 -22.53 13.48
N ASP A 299 -2.71 -23.43 13.56
CA ASP A 299 -2.53 -24.86 13.44
C ASP A 299 -2.02 -25.24 12.04
N HIS A 300 -2.29 -24.40 11.05
CA HIS A 300 -1.82 -24.53 9.67
C HIS A 300 -0.63 -23.61 9.34
N ALA A 301 0.05 -23.04 10.34
CA ALA A 301 1.09 -22.02 10.14
C ALA A 301 2.21 -22.47 9.17
N GLN A 302 2.67 -23.72 9.28
CA GLN A 302 3.72 -24.25 8.41
C GLN A 302 3.23 -24.40 6.96
N GLU A 303 2.02 -24.92 6.77
CA GLU A 303 1.44 -25.13 5.45
C GLU A 303 1.14 -23.80 4.77
N LEU A 304 0.55 -22.84 5.49
CA LEU A 304 0.34 -21.48 5.01
C LEU A 304 1.66 -20.81 4.63
N HIS A 305 2.72 -21.00 5.42
CA HIS A 305 4.05 -20.48 5.06
C HIS A 305 4.58 -21.16 3.80
N ARG A 306 4.51 -22.49 3.71
CA ARG A 306 4.97 -23.26 2.54
C ARG A 306 4.27 -22.81 1.26
N ARG A 307 2.95 -22.61 1.29
CA ARG A 307 2.18 -22.17 0.11
C ARG A 307 2.42 -20.70 -0.26
N THR A 308 2.82 -19.85 0.67
CA THR A 308 2.93 -18.39 0.45
C THR A 308 4.36 -17.88 0.43
N GLN A 309 5.32 -18.71 0.82
CA GLN A 309 6.74 -18.36 1.04
C GLN A 309 6.90 -17.16 1.97
N GLY A 310 5.96 -16.97 2.90
CA GLY A 310 5.95 -15.82 3.81
C GLY A 310 5.67 -14.48 3.13
N ARG A 311 5.12 -14.46 1.91
CA ARG A 311 4.70 -13.21 1.24
C ARG A 311 3.30 -12.82 1.70
N ILE A 312 3.16 -11.59 2.20
CA ILE A 312 1.89 -11.12 2.76
C ILE A 312 0.76 -11.10 1.72
N ALA A 313 1.03 -10.71 0.46
CA ALA A 313 0.00 -10.67 -0.58
C ALA A 313 -0.51 -12.06 -0.95
N SER A 314 0.40 -13.04 -1.09
CA SER A 314 0.03 -14.44 -1.35
C SER A 314 -0.75 -15.02 -0.17
N LEU A 315 -0.38 -14.68 1.07
CA LEU A 315 -1.11 -15.08 2.27
C LEU A 315 -2.53 -14.50 2.30
N THR A 316 -2.70 -13.19 2.11
CA THR A 316 -4.02 -12.57 2.15
C THR A 316 -4.92 -13.08 1.04
N ASN A 317 -4.37 -13.31 -0.17
CA ASN A 317 -5.12 -13.91 -1.28
C ASN A 317 -5.53 -15.36 -1.00
N LEU A 318 -4.66 -16.14 -0.35
CA LEU A 318 -4.98 -17.51 0.05
C LEU A 318 -6.09 -17.50 1.11
N ILE A 319 -5.99 -16.64 2.13
CA ILE A 319 -6.99 -16.52 3.20
C ILE A 319 -8.35 -16.09 2.64
N ASP A 320 -8.39 -15.10 1.76
CA ASP A 320 -9.60 -14.67 1.07
C ASP A 320 -10.29 -15.84 0.34
N ARG A 321 -9.53 -16.53 -0.52
CA ARG A 321 -10.04 -17.66 -1.32
C ARG A 321 -10.46 -18.86 -0.46
N VAL A 322 -9.72 -19.19 0.60
CA VAL A 322 -10.09 -20.32 1.46
C VAL A 322 -11.33 -19.98 2.31
N CYS A 323 -11.52 -18.70 2.70
CA CYS A 323 -12.76 -18.25 3.34
C CYS A 323 -13.94 -18.35 2.38
N TYR A 324 -13.77 -17.96 1.12
CA TYR A 324 -14.79 -18.14 0.09
C TYR A 324 -15.17 -19.62 -0.06
N LEU A 325 -14.18 -20.52 -0.16
CA LEU A 325 -14.45 -21.96 -0.26
C LEU A 325 -15.17 -22.49 0.97
N ALA A 326 -14.77 -22.08 2.17
CA ALA A 326 -15.40 -22.51 3.42
C ALA A 326 -16.88 -22.10 3.53
N ILE A 327 -17.23 -20.91 3.03
CA ILE A 327 -18.63 -20.44 2.96
C ILE A 327 -19.38 -21.21 1.88
N ALA A 328 -18.81 -21.31 0.67
CA ALA A 328 -19.46 -21.93 -0.48
C ALA A 328 -19.73 -23.44 -0.29
N SER A 329 -18.84 -24.15 0.42
CA SER A 329 -19.02 -25.57 0.74
C SER A 329 -19.87 -25.83 1.99
N GLY A 330 -20.15 -24.80 2.80
CA GLY A 330 -20.77 -24.93 4.13
C GLY A 330 -19.87 -25.54 5.21
N THR A 331 -18.58 -25.75 4.92
CA THR A 331 -17.59 -26.23 5.89
C THR A 331 -17.42 -25.25 7.04
N GLU A 332 -17.51 -23.94 6.78
CA GLU A 332 -17.52 -22.88 7.79
C GLU A 332 -16.32 -22.85 8.75
N THR A 333 -15.21 -23.48 8.36
CA THR A 333 -13.91 -23.43 9.03
C THR A 333 -12.79 -23.55 7.99
N ILE A 334 -11.56 -23.19 8.34
CA ILE A 334 -10.38 -23.37 7.50
C ILE A 334 -9.64 -24.62 7.98
N ASN A 335 -9.52 -25.60 7.09
CA ASN A 335 -8.82 -26.85 7.36
C ASN A 335 -7.79 -27.16 6.25
N SER A 336 -6.98 -28.20 6.45
CA SER A 336 -5.94 -28.62 5.51
C SER A 336 -6.48 -28.93 4.10
N GLU A 337 -7.69 -29.49 3.99
CA GLU A 337 -8.30 -29.86 2.71
C GLU A 337 -8.65 -28.62 1.89
N LEU A 338 -9.31 -27.63 2.51
CA LEU A 338 -9.64 -26.37 1.85
C LEU A 338 -8.39 -25.55 1.53
N ILE A 339 -7.38 -25.54 2.43
CA ILE A 339 -6.09 -24.91 2.14
C ILE A 339 -5.45 -25.56 0.92
N ALA A 340 -5.47 -26.88 0.79
CA ALA A 340 -4.90 -27.59 -0.36
C ALA A 340 -5.67 -27.31 -1.66
N ALA A 341 -7.01 -27.30 -1.61
CA ALA A 341 -7.88 -27.04 -2.75
C ALA A 341 -7.81 -25.58 -3.26
N THR A 342 -7.41 -24.65 -2.40
CA THR A 342 -7.32 -23.23 -2.76
C THR A 342 -6.28 -22.99 -3.84
N THR A 343 -6.69 -22.40 -4.98
CA THR A 343 -5.74 -21.95 -6.01
C THR A 343 -4.91 -20.78 -5.50
N ILE A 344 -3.58 -20.79 -5.71
CA ILE A 344 -2.69 -19.68 -5.34
C ILE A 344 -2.30 -18.89 -6.61
N ASP A 345 -1.71 -17.71 -6.44
CA ASP A 345 -1.17 -16.92 -7.54
C ASP A 345 0.03 -17.63 -8.23
N ASN A 346 0.26 -17.29 -9.50
CA ASN A 346 1.32 -17.92 -10.33
C ASN A 346 2.71 -17.88 -9.67
N ALA A 347 3.01 -16.81 -8.92
CA ALA A 347 4.28 -16.66 -8.21
C ALA A 347 4.47 -17.70 -7.09
N ALA A 348 3.39 -18.16 -6.46
CA ALA A 348 3.41 -19.22 -5.46
C ALA A 348 3.35 -20.63 -6.10
N GLN A 349 2.63 -20.80 -7.22
CA GLN A 349 2.51 -22.08 -7.94
C GLN A 349 3.84 -22.54 -8.57
N VAL A 350 4.60 -21.64 -9.20
CA VAL A 350 5.87 -21.98 -9.85
C VAL A 350 6.93 -22.45 -8.82
N SER A 351 6.89 -21.90 -7.61
CA SER A 351 7.84 -22.24 -6.55
C SER A 351 7.44 -23.47 -5.73
N SER A 352 6.15 -23.79 -5.58
CA SER A 352 5.73 -25.03 -4.92
C SER A 352 6.02 -26.30 -5.73
N ALA A 353 6.26 -26.16 -7.04
CA ALA A 353 6.64 -27.27 -7.92
C ALA A 353 8.16 -27.54 -7.92
N THR A 354 8.95 -26.67 -7.28
CA THR A 354 10.43 -26.69 -7.30
C THR A 354 11.05 -26.88 -5.91
N ALA A 355 10.23 -27.06 -4.87
CA ALA A 355 10.62 -27.43 -3.51
C ALA A 355 10.01 -28.78 -3.16
#